data_AF-A8ZTE8-F1
#
_entry.id   AF-A8ZTE8-F1
#
_cell.length_a   1.000
_cell.length_b   1.000
_cell.length_c   1.000
_cell.angle_alpha   90.00
_cell.angle_beta   90.00
_cell.angle_gamma   90.00
#
_symmetry.space_group_name_H-M   'P 1'
#
loop_
_entity.id
_entity.type
_entity.pdbx_description
1 polymer ?
#
loop_
_entity_poly.entity_id
_entity_poly.type
_entity_poly.pdbx_seq_one_letter_code
_entity_poly.pdbx_strand_id
1 'polypeptide(L)'
;MHIRKRSMIICAAVIAVAVVVSAQTITVEAAGVAQRNLIQVALGQQYPITKIAAVKSGKHSSAYYVGAMFRVAGVGDVQGVWLVGGAKEQPGTLLSINEPAHQYSGMRLAKETKAAASMEDPEAKALLIALDR
;
A
#
# COMPACT_ATOMS: atom_id res chain seq x y z
N MET A 1 -12.78 27.26 37.02
CA MET A 1 -12.90 26.31 35.89
C MET A 1 -12.15 26.89 34.70
N HIS A 2 -10.90 26.48 34.47
CA HIS A 2 -10.13 26.91 33.30
C HIS A 2 -9.37 25.73 32.69
N ILE A 3 -9.66 25.52 31.41
CA ILE A 3 -9.18 24.48 30.51
C ILE A 3 -7.77 24.87 30.01
N ARG A 4 -6.81 23.94 30.07
CA ARG A 4 -5.69 23.87 29.09
C ARG A 4 -5.30 22.41 28.85
N LYS A 5 -5.91 21.78 27.85
CA LYS A 5 -5.38 20.55 27.24
C LYS A 5 -4.19 20.93 26.36
N ARG A 6 -3.00 20.43 26.69
CA ARG A 6 -1.80 20.56 25.84
C ARG A 6 -1.87 19.48 24.77
N SER A 7 -2.20 19.88 23.54
CA SER A 7 -2.08 19.02 22.36
C SER A 7 -0.59 18.87 22.03
N MET A 8 -0.06 17.67 22.22
CA MET A 8 1.30 17.30 21.84
C MET A 8 1.29 16.94 20.35
N ILE A 9 1.84 17.81 19.51
CA ILE A 9 1.98 17.61 18.08
C ILE A 9 3.17 16.66 17.88
N ILE A 10 2.89 15.42 17.50
CA ILE A 10 3.93 14.47 17.07
C ILE A 10 4.19 14.75 15.59
N CYS A 11 5.30 15.42 15.29
CA CYS A 11 5.81 15.55 13.93
C CYS A 11 6.24 14.17 13.43
N ALA A 12 5.37 13.49 12.68
CA ALA A 12 5.75 12.30 11.93
C ALA A 12 6.64 12.75 10.76
N ALA A 13 7.94 12.48 10.85
CA ALA A 13 8.86 12.65 9.74
C ALA A 13 8.46 11.67 8.63
N VAL A 14 7.93 12.20 7.52
CA VAL A 14 7.60 11.41 6.32
C VAL A 14 8.92 11.11 5.60
N ILE A 15 9.40 9.88 5.72
CA ILE A 15 10.53 9.40 4.93
C ILE A 15 10.00 9.12 3.52
N ALA A 16 10.29 10.01 2.56
CA ALA A 16 10.08 9.76 1.15
C ALA A 16 11.33 9.06 0.57
N VAL A 17 11.16 7.88 -0.01
CA VAL A 17 12.23 7.15 -0.70
C VAL A 17 11.96 7.22 -2.19
N ALA A 18 12.86 7.86 -2.95
CA ALA A 18 12.80 7.85 -4.40
C ALA A 18 13.57 6.65 -4.96
N VAL A 19 12.93 5.87 -5.82
CA VAL A 19 13.59 4.77 -6.58
C VAL A 19 13.57 5.15 -8.05
N VAL A 20 14.75 5.16 -8.69
CA VAL A 20 14.89 5.50 -10.11
C VAL A 20 14.86 4.21 -10.93
N VAL A 21 13.78 4.01 -11.68
CA VAL A 21 13.67 2.95 -12.70
C VAL A 21 13.18 3.63 -13.98
N SER A 22 14.10 3.88 -14.93
CA SER A 22 13.77 4.39 -16.29
C SER A 22 13.00 5.73 -16.33
N ALA A 23 13.70 6.86 -16.52
CA ALA A 23 13.22 8.22 -16.85
C ALA A 23 12.05 8.85 -16.05
N GLN A 24 11.33 8.11 -15.23
CA GLN A 24 10.27 8.56 -14.33
C GLN A 24 10.73 8.37 -12.90
N THR A 25 10.70 9.44 -12.11
CA THR A 25 10.98 9.38 -10.68
C THR A 25 9.78 8.75 -9.98
N ILE A 26 9.92 7.52 -9.50
CA ILE A 26 8.91 6.87 -8.67
C ILE A 26 9.11 7.31 -7.23
N THR A 27 8.10 7.98 -6.69
CA THR A 27 8.09 8.44 -5.29
C THR A 27 7.33 7.42 -4.45
N VAL A 28 8.06 6.75 -3.56
CA VAL A 28 7.44 5.91 -2.53
C VAL A 28 7.16 6.79 -1.32
N GLU A 29 5.91 6.75 -0.87
CA GLU A 29 5.41 7.52 0.25
C GLU A 29 4.72 6.64 1.29
N ALA A 30 4.47 7.19 2.48
CA ALA A 30 3.63 6.54 3.46
C ALA A 30 2.20 6.38 2.90
N ALA A 31 1.62 5.18 3.07
CA ALA A 31 0.22 4.95 2.74
C ALA A 31 -0.69 5.78 3.66
N GLY A 32 -1.80 6.27 3.12
CA GLY A 32 -2.82 6.97 3.89
C GLY A 32 -3.49 6.05 4.92
N VAL A 33 -4.03 6.61 6.00
CA VAL A 33 -4.74 5.84 7.03
C VAL A 33 -5.92 5.06 6.44
N ALA A 34 -6.67 5.68 5.53
CA ALA A 34 -7.79 5.01 4.85
C ALA A 34 -7.32 3.83 3.98
N GLN A 35 -6.20 3.97 3.26
CA GLN A 35 -5.61 2.89 2.46
C GLN A 35 -5.14 1.73 3.34
N ARG A 36 -4.48 2.03 4.46
CA ARG A 36 -4.08 1.03 5.45
C ARG A 36 -5.29 0.26 5.98
N ASN A 37 -6.35 0.97 6.35
CA ASN A 37 -7.56 0.36 6.88
C ASN A 37 -8.23 -0.53 5.84
N LEU A 38 -8.32 -0.08 4.59
CA LEU A 38 -8.89 -0.88 3.50
C LEU A 38 -8.13 -2.20 3.31
N ILE A 39 -6.80 -2.15 3.32
CA ILE A 39 -5.98 -3.37 3.20
C ILE A 39 -6.11 -4.24 4.45
N GLN A 40 -6.12 -3.67 5.65
CA GLN A 40 -6.28 -4.44 6.88
C GLN A 40 -7.64 -5.15 6.94
N VAL A 41 -8.70 -4.51 6.43
CA VAL A 41 -10.02 -5.14 6.31
C VAL A 41 -9.96 -6.34 5.35
N ALA A 42 -9.32 -6.18 4.19
CA ALA A 42 -9.18 -7.27 3.22
C ALA A 42 -8.34 -8.45 3.75
N LEU A 43 -7.28 -8.16 4.50
CA LEU A 43 -6.45 -9.16 5.18
C LEU A 43 -7.15 -9.81 6.40
N GLY A 44 -8.16 -9.14 6.95
CA GLY A 44 -8.77 -9.50 8.23
C GLY A 44 -7.82 -9.27 9.41
N GLN A 45 -8.28 -9.62 10.62
CA GLN A 45 -7.48 -9.46 11.85
C GLN A 45 -6.37 -10.51 12.00
N GLN A 46 -6.41 -11.56 11.19
CA GLN A 46 -5.45 -12.68 11.24
C GLN A 46 -4.08 -12.33 10.67
N TYR A 47 -3.99 -11.33 9.79
CA TYR A 47 -2.73 -10.94 9.14
C TYR A 47 -2.42 -9.45 9.43
N PRO A 48 -1.84 -9.15 10.61
CA PRO A 48 -1.57 -7.77 10.99
C PRO A 48 -0.49 -7.14 10.11
N ILE A 49 -0.73 -5.92 9.64
CA ILE A 49 0.21 -5.14 8.83
C ILE A 49 1.35 -4.58 9.71
N THR A 50 2.59 -4.95 9.41
CA THR A 50 3.80 -4.48 10.09
C THR A 50 4.42 -3.27 9.38
N LYS A 51 4.33 -3.21 8.05
CA LYS A 51 4.85 -2.09 7.24
C LYS A 51 3.93 -1.82 6.07
N ILE A 52 3.81 -0.56 5.65
CA ILE A 52 2.96 -0.18 4.52
C ILE A 52 3.52 1.06 3.81
N ALA A 53 3.45 1.05 2.49
CA ALA A 53 3.88 2.15 1.63
C ALA A 53 2.95 2.25 0.42
N ALA A 54 2.94 3.42 -0.22
CA ALA A 54 2.14 3.68 -1.41
C ALA A 54 2.98 4.35 -2.51
N VAL A 55 2.58 4.13 -3.75
CA VAL A 55 3.09 4.80 -4.94
C VAL A 55 1.89 5.21 -5.79
N LYS A 56 1.85 6.46 -6.23
CA LYS A 56 0.81 6.93 -7.15
C LYS A 56 0.93 6.20 -8.48
N SER A 57 -0.17 5.67 -9.02
CA SER A 57 -0.15 5.05 -10.34
C SER A 57 0.10 6.09 -11.44
N GLY A 58 1.06 5.83 -12.32
CA GLY A 58 1.28 6.60 -13.55
C GLY A 58 0.29 6.25 -14.67
N LYS A 59 -0.33 5.06 -14.61
CA LYS A 59 -1.32 4.59 -15.60
C LYS A 59 -2.76 5.00 -15.27
N HIS A 60 -3.08 5.22 -14.00
CA HIS A 60 -4.43 5.53 -13.55
C HIS A 60 -4.45 6.85 -12.76
N SER A 61 -5.16 7.84 -13.29
CA SER A 61 -5.27 9.18 -12.68
C SER A 61 -5.79 9.15 -11.24
N SER A 62 -6.64 8.17 -10.91
CA SER A 62 -7.20 7.96 -9.58
C SER A 62 -6.96 6.53 -9.08
N ALA A 63 -5.68 6.14 -8.98
CA ALA A 63 -5.29 4.95 -8.23
C ALA A 63 -3.90 5.09 -7.60
N TYR A 64 -3.62 4.20 -6.65
CA TYR A 64 -2.32 4.00 -6.02
C TYR A 64 -1.99 2.52 -6.01
N TYR A 65 -0.72 2.18 -6.23
CA TYR A 65 -0.21 0.91 -5.75
C TYR A 65 0.06 1.06 -4.26
N VAL A 66 -0.36 0.09 -3.47
CA VAL A 66 -0.10 0.07 -2.03
C VAL A 66 0.50 -1.28 -1.69
N GLY A 67 1.69 -1.25 -1.11
CA GLY A 67 2.42 -2.43 -0.67
C GLY A 67 2.34 -2.54 0.84
N ALA A 68 2.14 -3.75 1.36
CA ALA A 68 2.20 -4.01 2.78
C ALA A 68 3.02 -5.26 3.09
N MET A 69 3.77 -5.20 4.18
CA MET A 69 4.31 -6.37 4.85
C MET A 69 3.35 -6.74 5.99
N PHE A 70 2.95 -8.00 6.05
CA PHE A 70 2.03 -8.51 7.06
C PHE A 70 2.48 -9.87 7.60
N ARG A 71 2.13 -10.14 8.86
CA ARG A 71 2.52 -11.38 9.54
C ARG A 71 1.53 -12.50 9.22
N VAL A 72 2.02 -13.65 8.81
CA VAL A 72 1.24 -14.89 8.65
C VAL A 72 1.77 -15.94 9.63
N ALA A 73 0.88 -16.47 10.48
CA ALA A 73 1.25 -17.49 11.46
C ALA A 73 1.80 -18.74 10.75
N GLY A 74 2.96 -19.23 11.21
CA GLY A 74 3.64 -20.38 10.61
C GLY A 74 4.42 -20.12 9.32
N VAL A 75 4.33 -18.91 8.75
CA VAL A 75 5.07 -18.52 7.52
C VAL A 75 6.06 -17.40 7.80
N GLY A 76 5.67 -16.37 8.57
CA GLY A 76 6.50 -15.20 8.84
C GLY A 76 5.94 -13.93 8.19
N ASP A 77 6.82 -12.98 7.90
CA ASP A 77 6.44 -11.73 7.23
C ASP A 77 6.34 -11.95 5.72
N VAL A 78 5.23 -11.49 5.14
CA VAL A 78 4.87 -11.69 3.73
C VAL A 78 4.57 -10.33 3.10
N GLN A 79 4.99 -10.13 1.85
CA GLN A 79 4.78 -8.89 1.09
C GLN A 79 3.63 -9.02 0.10
N GLY A 80 2.58 -8.23 0.30
CA GLY A 80 1.48 -8.06 -0.64
C GLY A 80 1.53 -6.71 -1.33
N VAL A 81 1.10 -6.66 -2.59
CA VAL A 81 0.89 -5.41 -3.33
C VAL A 81 -0.54 -5.41 -3.87
N TRP A 82 -1.22 -4.27 -3.71
CA TRP A 82 -2.57 -4.05 -4.21
C TRP A 82 -2.64 -2.80 -5.08
N LEU A 83 -3.56 -2.79 -6.05
CA LEU A 83 -4.04 -1.57 -6.69
C LEU A 83 -5.25 -1.08 -5.90
N VAL A 84 -5.15 0.15 -5.40
CA VAL A 84 -6.21 0.86 -4.70
C VAL A 84 -6.73 1.97 -5.60
N GLY A 85 -7.96 1.82 -6.10
CA GLY A 85 -8.65 2.87 -6.84
C GLY A 85 -9.12 3.99 -5.92
N GLY A 86 -9.22 5.21 -6.44
CA GLY A 86 -9.63 6.40 -5.69
C GLY A 86 -8.46 7.27 -5.24
N ALA A 87 -8.81 8.32 -4.48
CA ALA A 87 -7.85 9.21 -3.86
C ALA A 87 -7.24 8.56 -2.60
N LYS A 88 -6.10 9.10 -2.15
CA LYS A 88 -5.38 8.57 -0.99
C LYS A 88 -6.21 8.59 0.30
N GLU A 89 -7.02 9.64 0.47
CA GLU A 89 -7.89 9.87 1.63
C GLU A 89 -9.27 9.22 1.47
N GLN A 90 -9.64 8.84 0.24
CA GLN A 90 -10.93 8.23 -0.12
C GLN A 90 -10.70 7.03 -1.06
N PRO A 91 -10.04 5.96 -0.56
CA PRO A 91 -9.83 4.77 -1.35
C PRO A 91 -11.15 4.01 -1.55
N GLY A 92 -11.29 3.38 -2.72
CA GLY A 92 -12.45 2.61 -3.11
C GLY A 92 -12.08 1.18 -3.46
N THR A 93 -11.98 0.89 -4.75
CA THR A 93 -11.72 -0.46 -5.27
C THR A 93 -10.36 -0.99 -4.81
N LEU A 94 -10.30 -2.27 -4.46
CA LEU A 94 -9.07 -2.98 -4.08
C LEU A 94 -8.89 -4.20 -4.99
N LEU A 95 -7.72 -4.35 -5.60
CA LEU A 95 -7.35 -5.50 -6.43
C LEU A 95 -5.94 -5.96 -6.07
N SER A 96 -5.69 -7.27 -6.12
CA SER A 96 -4.37 -7.85 -5.84
C SER A 96 -3.43 -7.69 -7.03
N ILE A 97 -2.18 -7.34 -6.79
CA ILE A 97 -1.15 -7.24 -7.84
C ILE A 97 -0.28 -8.50 -7.88
N ASN A 98 -0.01 -9.11 -6.73
CA ASN A 98 0.81 -10.32 -6.59
C ASN A 98 0.08 -11.46 -5.87
N GLU A 99 0.69 -12.65 -5.94
CA GLU A 99 0.10 -13.88 -5.38
C GLU A 99 -0.15 -13.79 -3.87
N PRO A 100 0.77 -13.28 -3.03
CA PRO A 100 0.47 -13.13 -1.60
C PRO A 100 -0.70 -12.19 -1.32
N ALA A 101 -0.82 -11.07 -2.03
CA ALA A 101 -1.99 -10.20 -1.89
C ALA A 101 -3.27 -10.95 -2.25
N HIS A 102 -3.26 -11.73 -3.34
CA HIS A 102 -4.42 -12.52 -3.76
C HIS A 102 -4.81 -13.57 -2.72
N GLN A 103 -3.86 -14.43 -2.36
CA GLN A 103 -4.06 -15.57 -1.47
C GLN A 103 -4.57 -15.12 -0.08
N TYR A 104 -3.95 -14.11 0.53
CA TYR A 104 -4.23 -13.74 1.92
C TYR A 104 -5.33 -12.69 2.08
N SER A 105 -5.66 -11.92 1.04
CA SER A 105 -6.77 -10.96 1.10
C SER A 105 -8.06 -11.43 0.40
N GLY A 106 -7.99 -12.49 -0.40
CA GLY A 106 -9.11 -12.98 -1.20
C GLY A 106 -9.52 -12.03 -2.34
N MET A 107 -8.78 -10.94 -2.57
CA MET A 107 -9.09 -9.97 -3.63
C MET A 107 -8.64 -10.49 -4.99
N ARG A 108 -9.45 -10.25 -6.03
CA ARG A 108 -9.15 -10.66 -7.41
C ARG A 108 -7.87 -10.01 -7.93
N LEU A 109 -7.11 -10.73 -8.75
CA LEU A 109 -5.91 -10.21 -9.39
C LEU A 109 -6.25 -9.12 -10.42
N ALA A 110 -5.55 -7.98 -10.35
CA ALA A 110 -5.79 -6.83 -11.20
C ALA A 110 -5.58 -7.14 -12.70
N LYS A 111 -4.62 -8.01 -13.03
CA LYS A 111 -4.34 -8.49 -14.39
C LYS A 111 -5.51 -9.26 -15.03
N GLU A 112 -6.43 -9.79 -14.21
CA GLU A 112 -7.64 -10.51 -14.66
C GLU A 112 -8.84 -9.56 -14.81
N THR A 113 -8.60 -8.25 -14.68
CA THR A 113 -9.61 -7.22 -14.73
C THR A 113 -9.27 -6.17 -15.78
N LYS A 114 -10.21 -5.26 -16.04
CA LYS A 114 -9.97 -4.09 -16.89
C LYS A 114 -8.92 -3.11 -16.34
N ALA A 115 -8.52 -3.25 -15.07
CA ALA A 115 -7.43 -2.44 -14.51
C ALA A 115 -6.07 -2.77 -15.14
N ALA A 116 -5.86 -4.02 -15.56
CA ALA A 116 -4.64 -4.47 -16.25
C ALA A 116 -3.31 -4.09 -15.55
N ALA A 117 -3.33 -3.96 -14.22
CA ALA A 117 -2.14 -3.70 -13.40
C ALA A 117 -1.49 -5.02 -12.95
N SER A 118 -0.16 -5.03 -12.82
CA SER A 118 0.60 -6.24 -12.49
C SER A 118 1.93 -5.93 -11.81
N MET A 119 2.64 -6.98 -11.38
CA MET A 119 4.00 -6.86 -10.86
C MET A 119 5.05 -6.42 -11.91
N GLU A 120 4.67 -6.33 -13.19
CA GLU A 120 5.55 -5.77 -14.21
C GLU A 120 5.65 -4.25 -14.14
N ASP A 121 4.64 -3.62 -13.52
CA ASP A 121 4.57 -2.18 -13.33
C ASP A 121 5.71 -1.69 -12.44
N PRO A 122 6.42 -0.62 -12.84
CA PRO A 122 7.58 -0.15 -12.09
C PRO A 122 7.19 0.36 -10.69
N GLU A 123 5.97 0.87 -10.50
CA GLU A 123 5.41 1.25 -9.20
C GLU A 123 5.29 0.05 -8.25
N ALA A 124 4.82 -1.10 -8.76
CA ALA A 124 4.68 -2.33 -7.98
C ALA A 124 6.06 -2.88 -7.57
N LYS A 125 7.04 -2.84 -8.48
CA LYS A 125 8.44 -3.24 -8.21
C LYS A 125 9.09 -2.33 -7.16
N ALA A 126 8.87 -1.02 -7.27
CA ALA A 126 9.42 -0.05 -6.32
C ALA A 126 8.92 -0.29 -4.89
N LEU A 127 7.66 -0.71 -4.73
CA LEU A 127 7.09 -1.04 -3.43
C LEU A 127 7.75 -2.25 -2.77
N LEU A 128 8.02 -3.33 -3.51
CA LEU A 128 8.71 -4.49 -2.92
C LEU A 128 10.09 -4.11 -2.39
N ILE A 129 10.87 -3.34 -3.17
CA ILE A 129 12.18 -2.83 -2.74
C ILE A 129 12.06 -1.96 -1.50
N ALA A 130 11.04 -1.09 -1.44
CA ALA A 130 10.83 -0.21 -0.31
C ALA A 130 10.39 -0.96 0.95
N LEU A 131 9.67 -2.08 0.82
CA LEU A 131 9.21 -2.89 1.94
C LEU A 131 10.34 -3.73 2.56
N ASP A 132 11.32 -4.17 1.76
CA ASP A 132 12.47 -4.99 2.21
C ASP A 132 13.51 -4.23 3.04
N ARG A 133 13.54 -2.90 2.96
CA ARG A 133 14.53 -2.04 3.64
C ARG A 133 14.15 -1.66 5.07
#